data_AF-A0A959UP18-F1
#
_entry.id   AF-A0A959UP18-F1
#
_cell.length_a   1.000
_cell.length_b   1.000
_cell.length_c   1.000
_cell.angle_alpha   90.00
_cell.angle_beta   90.00
_cell.angle_gamma   90.00
#
_symmetry.space_group_name_H-M   'P 1'
#
loop_
_entity.id
_entity.type
_entity.pdbx_description
1 polymer ?
#
loop_
_entity_poly.entity_id
_entity_poly.type
_entity_poly.pdbx_seq_one_letter_code
_entity_poly.pdbx_strand_id
1 'polypeptide(L)' 'MKKLLIAFAGLLAFLYLVNPTMGLFEFLPDNLPLVGNVDEATATMVLLGVLRYFGWDLTNLFSERKALDLGRA' A
#
# COMPACT_ATOMS: atom_id res chain seq x y z
N MET A 1 0.16 -8.72 -20.74
CA MET A 1 -1.09 -8.92 -19.96
C MET A 1 -0.86 -8.75 -18.45
N LYS A 2 0.02 -9.52 -17.80
CA LYS A 2 0.28 -9.41 -16.33
C LYS A 2 0.53 -7.99 -15.82
N LYS A 3 1.42 -7.22 -16.47
CA LYS A 3 1.72 -5.84 -16.06
C LYS A 3 0.50 -4.91 -16.09
N LEU A 4 -0.38 -5.07 -17.09
CA LEU A 4 -1.61 -4.28 -17.21
C LEU A 4 -2.59 -4.60 -16.08
N LEU A 5 -2.75 -5.87 -15.72
CA LEU A 5 -3.59 -6.28 -14.59
C LEU A 5 -3.07 -5.72 -13.26
N ILE A 6 -1.74 -5.74 -13.06
CA ILE A 6 -1.12 -5.18 -11.85
C ILE A 6 -1.30 -3.67 -11.80
N ALA A 7 -1.10 -2.96 -12.92
CA ALA A 7 -1.35 -1.52 -13.00
C ALA A 7 -2.83 -1.19 -12.75
N PHE A 8 -3.75 -1.98 -13.30
CA PHE A 8 -5.18 -1.80 -13.08
C PHE A 8 -5.58 -2.02 -11.62
N ALA A 9 -5.04 -3.05 -10.96
CA ALA A 9 -5.25 -3.28 -9.53
C ALA A 9 -4.73 -2.10 -8.68
N GLY A 10 -3.56 -1.54 -9.04
CA GLY A 10 -3.03 -0.34 -8.38
C GLY A 10 -3.92 0.89 -8.58
N LEU A 11 -4.47 1.08 -9.78
CA LEU A 11 -5.39 2.18 -10.06
C LEU A 11 -6.67 2.07 -9.22
N LEU A 12 -7.26 0.87 -9.14
CA LEU A 12 -8.44 0.62 -8.30
C LEU A 12 -8.15 0.87 -6.81
N ALA A 13 -7.03 0.36 -6.31
CA ALA A 13 -6.61 0.60 -4.92
C ALA A 13 -6.40 2.09 -4.63
N PHE A 14 -5.77 2.82 -5.55
CA PHE A 14 -5.58 4.26 -5.43
C PHE A 14 -6.92 5.02 -5.41
N LEU A 15 -7.82 4.73 -6.36
CA LEU A 15 -9.14 5.37 -6.41
C LEU A 15 -9.98 5.08 -5.17
N TYR A 16 -9.90 3.85 -4.65
CA TYR A 16 -10.56 3.46 -3.40
C TYR A 16 -10.02 4.29 -2.21
N LEU A 17 -8.69 4.40 -2.07
CA LEU A 17 -8.05 5.17 -0.99
C LEU A 17 -8.29 6.68 -1.07
N VAL A 18 -8.54 7.22 -2.26
CA VAL A 18 -8.98 8.63 -2.42
C VAL A 18 -10.35 8.85 -1.76
N ASN A 19 -11.11 7.78 -1.50
CA ASN A 19 -12.40 7.79 -0.82
C ASN A 19 -13.38 8.82 -1.41
N PRO A 20 -13.71 8.73 -2.72
CA PRO A 20 -14.60 9.69 -3.39
C PRO A 20 -16.04 9.66 -2.85
N THR A 21 -16.43 8.57 -2.19
CA THR A 21 -17.74 8.39 -1.57
C THR A 21 -17.83 9.01 -0.17
N MET A 22 -16.73 9.57 0.36
CA MET A 22 -16.65 10.22 1.68
C MET A 22 -17.14 9.34 2.84
N GLY A 23 -16.96 8.02 2.76
CA GLY A 23 -17.46 7.09 3.79
C GLY A 23 -18.99 6.96 3.86
N LEU A 24 -19.73 7.46 2.87
CA LEU A 24 -21.19 7.29 2.83
C LEU A 24 -21.62 5.89 2.39
N PHE A 25 -20.74 5.16 1.73
CA PHE A 25 -20.95 3.80 1.23
C PHE A 25 -19.76 2.93 1.66
N GLU A 26 -19.82 2.41 2.87
CA GLU A 26 -18.82 1.50 3.45
C GLU A 26 -19.36 0.07 3.39
N PHE A 27 -18.53 -0.87 2.91
CA PHE A 27 -18.89 -2.29 2.85
C PHE A 27 -18.69 -2.99 4.20
N LEU A 28 -17.74 -2.50 4.99
CA LEU A 28 -17.41 -3.00 6.31
C LEU A 28 -17.80 -1.96 7.37
N PRO A 29 -18.11 -2.39 8.61
CA PRO A 29 -18.30 -1.47 9.73
C PRO A 29 -16.95 -0.87 10.17
N ASP A 30 -16.60 0.31 9.63
CA ASP A 30 -15.30 0.98 9.84
C ASP A 30 -15.18 1.85 11.08
N ASN A 31 -16.23 1.91 11.88
CA ASN A 31 -16.34 2.67 13.12
C ASN A 31 -16.03 1.84 14.38
N LEU A 32 -15.46 0.65 14.20
CA LEU A 32 -14.97 -0.15 15.33
C LEU A 32 -13.62 0.38 15.84
N PRO A 33 -13.47 0.59 17.15
CA PRO A 33 -12.17 0.91 17.72
C PRO A 33 -11.17 -0.22 17.44
N LEU A 34 -9.92 0.15 17.11
CA LEU A 34 -8.78 -0.73 16.79
C LEU A 34 -8.85 -1.51 15.45
N VAL A 35 -10.03 -1.79 14.90
CA VAL A 35 -10.18 -2.68 13.72
C VAL A 35 -10.99 -2.04 12.59
N GLY A 36 -11.34 -0.75 12.68
CA GLY A 36 -11.95 -0.05 11.54
C GLY A 36 -10.98 0.12 10.35
N ASN A 37 -11.54 0.34 9.16
CA ASN A 37 -10.85 0.67 7.90
C ASN A 37 -9.92 -0.45 7.39
N VAL A 38 -10.36 -1.71 7.51
CA VAL A 38 -9.57 -2.89 7.12
C VAL A 38 -9.41 -2.97 5.60
N ASP A 39 -10.44 -2.56 4.89
CA ASP A 39 -10.45 -2.46 3.44
C ASP A 39 -9.50 -1.37 2.93
N GLU A 40 -9.39 -0.21 3.59
CA GLU A 40 -8.35 0.78 3.28
C GLU A 40 -6.95 0.26 3.58
N ALA A 41 -6.77 -0.45 4.70
CA ALA A 41 -5.48 -1.08 4.99
C ALA A 41 -5.11 -2.09 3.90
N THR A 42 -6.09 -2.87 3.43
CA THR A 42 -5.92 -3.84 2.34
C THR A 42 -5.59 -3.13 1.02
N ALA A 43 -6.33 -2.07 0.67
CA ALA A 43 -6.08 -1.27 -0.52
C ALA A 43 -4.67 -0.64 -0.47
N THR A 44 -4.23 -0.17 0.70
CA THR A 44 -2.87 0.34 0.92
C THR A 44 -1.82 -0.72 0.66
N MET A 45 -1.99 -1.93 1.19
CA MET A 45 -1.06 -3.04 0.94
C MET A 45 -0.99 -3.41 -0.54
N VAL A 46 -2.13 -3.45 -1.23
CA VAL A 46 -2.18 -3.69 -2.69
C VAL A 46 -1.41 -2.59 -3.43
N LEU A 47 -1.67 -1.31 -3.11
CA LEU A 47 -1.01 -0.19 -3.76
C LEU A 47 0.51 -0.22 -3.55
N LEU A 48 0.99 -0.44 -2.31
CA LEU A 48 2.42 -0.57 -2.02
C LEU A 48 3.06 -1.75 -2.77
N GLY A 49 2.37 -2.89 -2.84
CA GLY A 49 2.82 -4.05 -3.61
C GLY A 49 2.94 -3.77 -5.11
N VAL A 50 1.97 -3.04 -5.68
CA VAL A 50 2.00 -2.62 -7.09
C VAL A 50 3.15 -1.65 -7.36
N LEU A 51 3.33 -0.63 -6.52
CA LEU A 51 4.43 0.33 -6.67
C LEU A 51 5.78 -0.38 -6.59
N ARG A 52 5.96 -1.28 -5.62
CA ARG A 52 7.15 -2.11 -5.49
C ARG A 52 7.38 -2.98 -6.72
N TYR A 53 6.33 -3.57 -7.29
CA TYR A 53 6.41 -4.33 -8.54
C TYR A 53 6.95 -3.49 -9.72
N PHE A 54 6.64 -2.19 -9.76
CA PHE A 54 7.16 -1.25 -10.75
C PHE A 54 8.50 -0.60 -10.38
N GLY A 55 9.09 -0.98 -9.25
CA GLY A 55 10.40 -0.51 -8.80
C GLY A 55 10.37 0.66 -7.81
N TRP A 56 9.19 1.09 -7.36
CA TRP A 56 9.05 2.10 -6.33
C TRP A 56 8.74 1.45 -4.97
N ASP A 57 9.79 1.21 -4.20
CA ASP A 57 9.69 0.53 -2.92
C ASP A 57 9.58 1.53 -1.75
N LEU A 58 8.36 2.01 -1.50
CA LEU A 58 8.09 2.99 -0.45
C LEU A 58 8.23 2.41 0.97
N THR A 59 8.24 1.09 1.15
CA THR A 59 8.40 0.47 2.48
C THR A 59 9.80 0.68 3.06
N ASN A 60 10.76 1.06 2.23
CA ASN A 60 12.14 1.33 2.62
C ASN A 60 12.45 2.82 2.82
N LEU A 61 11.43 3.70 2.78
CA LEU A 61 11.62 5.16 2.86
C LEU A 61 12.36 5.61 4.12
N PHE A 62 12.14 4.93 5.25
CA PHE A 62 12.76 5.24 6.54
C PHE A 62 13.85 4.24 6.96
N SER A 63 14.30 3.39 6.04
CA SER A 63 15.32 2.38 6.35
C SER A 63 16.72 2.99 6.23
N GLU A 64 17.40 3.20 7.35
CA GLU A 64 18.83 3.50 7.35
C GLU A 64 19.59 2.25 6.91
N ARG A 65 20.21 2.29 5.72
CA ARG A 65 21.23 1.30 5.39
C ARG A 65 22.45 1.59 6.25
N LYS A 66 22.58 0.93 7.40
CA LYS A 66 23.89 0.80 8.06
C LYS A 66 24.79 0.04 7.10
N ALA A 67 25.72 0.75 6.46
CA ALA A 67 26.85 0.12 5.81
C ALA A 67 27.60 -0.64 6.91
N LEU A 68 27.47 -1.95 6.92
CA LEU A 68 28.26 -2.79 7.81
C LEU A 68 29.70 -2.70 7.28
N ASP A 69 30.49 -1.79 7.85
CA ASP A 69 31.93 -1.74 7.62
C ASP A 69 32.53 -2.95 8.32
N LEU A 70 32.57 -4.07 7.59
CA LEU A 70 33.36 -5.23 7.95
C LEU A 70 34.82 -4.86 7.70
N GLY A 71 35.34 -4.04 8.62
CA GLY A 71 36.75 -3.70 8.69
C GLY A 71 37.56 -4.96 8.45
N ARG A 72 38.39 -4.92 7.40
CA ARG A 72 39.28 -6.02 7.05
C ARG A 72 40.15 -6.33 8.27
N ALA A 73 39.85 -7.45 8.92
CA ALA A 73 40.70 -8.09 9.90
C ALA A 73 41.84 -8.84 9.19
#